data_AF-A0A4P9JEH8-F1
#
_entry.id   AF-A0A4P9JEH8-F1
#
_cell.length_a   1.000
_cell.length_b   1.000
_cell.length_c   1.000
_cell.angle_alpha   90.00
_cell.angle_beta   90.00
_cell.angle_gamma   90.00
#
_symmetry.space_group_name_H-M   'P 1'
#
loop_
_entity.id
_entity.type
_entity.pdbx_description
1 polymer ?
#
loop_
_entity_poly.entity_id
_entity_poly.type
_entity_poly.pdbx_seq_one_letter_code
_entity_poly.pdbx_strand_id
1 'polypeptide(L)' 'MRKESRITQAQADQLSSLVRSLNMARRGEGERITDNTLIRVAIGLLLERAEELQGTTEAELFHSMGLDPME' A
#
# COMPACT_ATOMS: atom_id res chain seq x y z
N MET A 1 1.58 10.18 -16.73
CA MET A 1 1.26 8.80 -17.17
C MET A 1 0.34 8.17 -16.14
N ARG A 2 -0.80 7.60 -16.54
CA ARG A 2 -1.75 6.90 -15.64
C ARG A 2 -1.51 5.40 -15.75
N LYS A 3 -1.31 4.71 -14.63
CA LYS A 3 -1.31 3.25 -14.55
C LYS A 3 -2.53 2.82 -13.75
N GLU A 4 -3.24 1.80 -14.21
CA GLU A 4 -4.36 1.20 -13.48
C GLU A 4 -3.86 -0.07 -12.80
N SER A 5 -4.15 -0.20 -11.51
CA SER A 5 -3.75 -1.36 -10.71
C SER A 5 -4.99 -2.15 -10.30
N ARG A 6 -4.88 -3.47 -10.27
CA ARG A 6 -5.92 -4.31 -9.69
C ARG A 6 -5.85 -4.19 -8.17
N ILE A 7 -6.95 -3.74 -7.56
CA ILE A 7 -7.12 -3.67 -6.10
C ILE A 7 -8.37 -4.49 -5.77
N THR A 8 -8.27 -5.43 -4.83
CA THR A 8 -9.41 -6.22 -4.38
C THR A 8 -10.34 -5.37 -3.52
N GLN A 9 -11.60 -5.78 -3.36
CA GLN A 9 -12.53 -5.06 -2.48
C GLN A 9 -12.00 -4.98 -1.04
N ALA A 10 -11.44 -6.08 -0.52
CA ALA A 10 -10.84 -6.14 0.80
C ALA A 10 -9.68 -5.13 0.97
N GLN A 11 -8.79 -5.02 -0.03
CA GLN A 11 -7.72 -4.03 -0.02
C GLN A 11 -8.28 -2.59 -0.04
N ALA A 12 -9.28 -2.32 -0.87
CA ALA A 12 -9.90 -0.99 -0.97
C ALA A 12 -10.56 -0.57 0.36
N ASP A 13 -11.25 -1.49 1.04
CA ASP A 13 -11.88 -1.24 2.33
C ASP A 13 -10.86 -0.98 3.44
N GLN A 14 -9.77 -1.77 3.47
CA GLN A 14 -8.67 -1.57 4.42
C GLN A 14 -7.94 -0.24 4.19
N LEU A 15 -7.63 0.11 2.94
CA LEU A 15 -7.05 1.41 2.60
C LEU A 15 -7.97 2.56 3.06
N SER A 16 -9.28 2.47 2.75
CA SER A 16 -10.27 3.47 3.14
C SER A 16 -10.32 3.66 4.66
N SER A 17 -10.28 2.56 5.43
CA SER A 17 -10.26 2.60 6.89
C SER A 17 -8.98 3.26 7.43
N LEU A 18 -7.83 2.92 6.87
CA LEU A 18 -6.55 3.49 7.25
C LEU A 18 -6.48 5.00 6.92
N VAL A 19 -6.95 5.39 5.74
CA VAL A 19 -7.05 6.81 5.33
C VAL A 19 -7.92 7.61 6.28
N ARG A 20 -9.09 7.08 6.70
CA ARG A 20 -9.95 7.74 7.68
C ARG A 20 -9.22 7.93 9.01
N SER A 21 -8.59 6.87 9.51
CA SER A 21 -7.86 6.89 10.78
C SER A 21 -6.72 7.91 10.77
N LEU A 22 -5.92 7.95 9.70
CA LEU A 22 -4.82 8.91 9.55
C LEU A 22 -5.31 10.36 9.42
N ASN A 23 -6.36 10.61 8.64
CA ASN A 23 -6.93 11.95 8.54
C ASN A 23 -7.53 12.44 9.87
N MET A 24 -8.11 11.55 10.67
CA MET A 24 -8.59 11.89 12.03
C MET A 24 -7.41 12.21 12.95
N ALA A 25 -6.35 11.39 12.94
CA ALA A 25 -5.15 11.61 13.74
C ALA A 25 -4.44 12.94 13.41
N ARG A 26 -4.46 13.33 12.13
CA ARG A 26 -3.90 14.59 11.63
C ARG A 26 -4.60 15.85 12.15
N ARG A 27 -5.84 15.75 12.65
CA ARG A 27 -6.63 16.88 13.19
C ARG A 27 -6.69 18.12 12.29
N GLY A 28 -6.60 17.92 10.97
CA GLY A 28 -6.64 18.99 9.97
C GLY A 28 -5.29 19.60 9.57
N GLU A 29 -4.17 19.18 10.17
CA GLU A 29 -2.84 19.74 9.91
C GLU A 29 -2.19 19.22 8.61
N GLY A 30 -1.85 20.06 7.64
CA GLY A 30 -1.18 19.64 6.39
C GLY A 30 -2.13 19.20 5.26
N GLU A 31 -1.67 18.33 4.35
CA GLU A 31 -2.47 17.87 3.21
C GLU A 31 -3.44 16.73 3.57
N ARG A 32 -4.55 16.62 2.84
CA ARG A 32 -5.48 15.49 2.98
C ARG A 32 -4.81 14.21 2.48
N ILE A 33 -4.83 13.18 3.31
CA ILE A 33 -4.36 11.85 2.93
C ILE A 33 -5.48 11.13 2.16
N THR A 34 -5.14 10.48 1.06
CA THR A 34 -6.07 9.71 0.21
C THR A 34 -5.51 8.32 -0.06
N ASP A 35 -6.32 7.43 -0.64
CA ASP A 35 -5.86 6.11 -1.07
C ASP A 35 -4.63 6.22 -1.98
N ASN A 36 -4.66 7.18 -2.92
CA ASN A 36 -3.53 7.46 -3.81
C ASN A 36 -2.28 7.95 -3.06
N THR A 37 -2.44 8.63 -1.91
CA THR A 37 -1.30 8.99 -1.06
C THR A 37 -0.68 7.72 -0.46
N LEU A 38 -1.48 6.81 0.07
CA LEU A 38 -0.98 5.56 0.66
C LEU A 38 -0.40 4.60 -0.38
N ILE A 39 -0.99 4.49 -1.57
CA ILE A 39 -0.44 3.70 -2.68
C ILE A 39 0.94 4.23 -3.08
N ARG A 40 1.12 5.57 -3.17
CA ARG A 40 2.44 6.16 -3.46
C ARG A 40 3.46 5.85 -2.35
N VAL A 41 3.06 5.91 -1.08
CA VAL A 41 3.92 5.54 0.05
C VAL A 41 4.30 4.06 -0.01
N ALA A 42 3.35 3.16 -0.29
CA ALA A 42 3.62 1.73 -0.43
C ALA A 42 4.59 1.43 -1.59
N ILE A 43 4.45 2.13 -2.72
CA ILE A 43 5.42 2.04 -3.83
C ILE A 43 6.80 2.52 -3.39
N GLY A 44 6.89 3.63 -2.65
CA GLY A 44 8.17 4.12 -2.10
C GLY A 44 8.84 3.09 -1.21
N LEU A 45 8.09 2.52 -0.26
CA LEU A 45 8.57 1.46 0.64
C LEU A 45 9.04 0.22 -0.12
N LEU A 46 8.29 -0.21 -1.15
CA LEU A 46 8.66 -1.33 -2.00
C LEU A 46 9.99 -1.09 -2.72
N LEU A 47 10.18 0.12 -3.26
CA LEU A 47 11.39 0.48 -3.99
C LEU A 47 12.61 0.64 -3.06
N GLU A 48 12.41 1.10 -1.83
CA GLU A 48 13.47 1.18 -0.81
C GLU A 48 13.97 -0.21 -0.41
N ARG A 49 13.08 -1.22 -0.40
CA ARG A 49 13.38 -2.61 -0.04
C ARG A 49 13.51 -3.53 -1.26
N ALA A 50 13.78 -2.98 -2.44
CA ALA A 50 13.78 -3.74 -3.68
C ALA A 50 14.77 -4.91 -3.70
N GLU A 51 15.89 -4.81 -2.97
CA GLU A 51 16.91 -5.88 -2.87
C GLU A 51 16.41 -7.10 -2.09
N GLU A 52 15.34 -6.96 -1.30
CA GLU A 52 14.72 -8.05 -0.55
C GLU A 52 13.76 -8.89 -1.40
N LEU A 53 13.33 -8.37 -2.56
CA LEU A 53 12.39 -9.05 -3.45
C LEU A 53 13.05 -10.26 -4.10
N GLN A 54 12.53 -11.44 -3.80
CA GLN A 54 12.99 -12.70 -4.36
C GLN A 54 11.81 -13.56 -4.80
N GLY A 55 11.92 -14.18 -5.97
CA GLY A 55 10.89 -15.06 -6.51
C GLY A 55 10.34 -14.60 -7.87
N THR A 56 9.36 -15.34 -8.36
CA THR A 56 8.74 -15.18 -9.68
C THR A 56 7.23 -15.08 -9.64
N THR A 57 6.61 -15.34 -8.49
CA THR A 57 5.17 -15.19 -8.26
C THR A 57 4.88 -14.10 -7.24
N GLU A 58 3.69 -13.51 -7.30
CA GLU A 58 3.27 -12.50 -6.31
C GLU A 58 3.36 -13.04 -4.87
N ALA A 59 2.94 -14.28 -4.65
CA ALA A 59 3.06 -14.92 -3.35
C ALA A 59 4.52 -15.01 -2.87
N GLU A 60 5.45 -15.48 -3.71
CA GLU A 60 6.88 -15.53 -3.35
C GLU A 60 7.44 -14.15 -3.02
N LEU A 61 7.06 -13.12 -3.77
CA LEU A 61 7.48 -11.75 -3.51
C LEU A 61 6.98 -11.25 -2.14
N PHE A 62 5.71 -11.49 -1.79
CA PHE A 62 5.19 -11.18 -0.44
C PHE A 62 5.99 -11.91 0.66
N HIS A 63 6.19 -13.22 0.52
CA HIS A 63 6.93 -14.01 1.51
C HIS A 63 8.39 -13.55 1.64
N SER A 64 9.05 -13.16 0.54
CA SER A 64 10.43 -12.66 0.57
C SER A 64 10.59 -11.39 1.41
N MET A 65 9.53 -10.58 1.52
CA MET A 65 9.48 -9.39 2.38
C MET A 65 8.94 -9.67 3.79
N GLY A 66 8.69 -10.95 4.14
CA GLY A 66 8.13 -11.36 5.42
C GLY A 66 6.64 -11.05 5.58
N LEU A 67 5.90 -11.02 4.46
CA LEU A 67 4.47 -10.72 4.43
C LEU A 67 3.68 -11.93 3.90
N ASP A 68 2.43 -12.05 4.35
CA ASP A 68 1.47 -12.99 3.77
C ASP A 68 0.62 -12.29 2.71
N PRO A 69 0.32 -12.94 1.57
CA PRO A 69 -0.58 -12.39 0.56
C PRO A 69 -1.97 -12.10 1.16
N MET A 70 -2.52 -10.93 0.85
CA MET A 70 -3.89 -10.61 1.21
C MET A 70 -4.85 -11.36 0.28
N GLU A 71 -5.74 -12.19 0.83
CA GLU A 71 -6.86 -12.80 0.09
C GLU A 71 -7.96 -11.79 -0.28
#